data_AF-A0A969BRN0-F1
#
_entry.id   AF-A0A969BRN0-F1
#
_cell.length_a   1.000
_cell.length_b   1.000
_cell.length_c   1.000
_cell.angle_alpha   90.00
_cell.angle_beta   90.00
_cell.angle_gamma   90.00
#
_symmetry.space_group_name_H-M   'P 1'
#
loop_
_entity.id
_entity.type
_entity.pdbx_description
1 polymer ?
#
loop_
_entity_poly.entity_id
_entity_poly.type
_entity_poly.pdbx_seq_one_letter_code
_entity_poly.pdbx_strand_id
1 'polypeptide(L)'
;MFLILLLQSDLLRHASTPDTHDAILAMKKSKPEQTAKTFRIHWSDKHIAMLGKVPDSSIAKIMGVSVSTVFQKRKAFKISPTREMSRFRWDKKSIAMLGKAPDIEVARKLGLKLRHITKRRLALGIQCFARASSLWREWSPKEIALLGKMRDTELANLLGINGPAVTAKRLAHRIPSFVKRAPNRKPKREEDWTKKEISLIGTMTDEKLADVLNISIGAVRSMRLALDIPPYRKFSHRWSKKVIDQLGRVPDRQIADEIGVCRDYVRQKRKSLGIPIYQPK
;
A
#
# COMPACT_ATOMS: atom_id res chain seq x y z
N MET A 1 21.00 -20.60 73.26
CA MET A 1 19.62 -20.07 73.40
C MET A 1 18.87 -20.31 72.09
N PHE A 2 17.78 -21.09 72.16
CA PHE A 2 16.61 -21.17 71.24
C PHE A 2 16.84 -21.67 69.79
N LEU A 3 16.47 -22.92 69.46
CA LEU A 3 15.16 -23.46 68.99
C LEU A 3 15.08 -23.52 67.44
N ILE A 4 15.33 -24.67 66.80
CA ILE A 4 14.37 -25.69 66.28
C ILE A 4 13.09 -25.11 65.62
N LEU A 5 12.90 -25.34 64.30
CA LEU A 5 11.81 -26.15 63.68
C LEU A 5 11.46 -25.73 62.23
N LEU A 6 11.43 -26.75 61.34
CA LEU A 6 10.38 -27.07 60.32
C LEU A 6 10.15 -26.07 59.15
N LEU A 7 9.96 -26.45 57.88
CA LEU A 7 9.39 -27.64 57.24
C LEU A 7 9.76 -27.62 55.73
N GLN A 8 9.96 -28.82 55.17
CA GLN A 8 9.48 -29.35 53.85
C GLN A 8 8.92 -28.33 52.84
N SER A 9 9.09 -28.38 51.53
CA SER A 9 9.40 -29.39 50.50
C SER A 9 9.39 -28.59 49.18
N ASP A 10 10.14 -28.88 48.13
CA ASP A 10 9.73 -29.87 47.14
C ASP A 10 10.85 -30.08 46.12
N LEU A 11 11.18 -31.37 46.01
CA LEU A 11 11.83 -32.04 44.92
C LEU A 11 11.13 -31.79 43.57
N LEU A 12 11.93 -31.85 42.51
CA LEU A 12 11.55 -32.21 41.14
C LEU A 12 10.63 -31.22 40.40
N ARG A 13 11.25 -30.34 39.60
CA ARG A 13 10.73 -30.06 38.26
C ARG A 13 11.75 -30.47 37.21
N HIS A 14 11.52 -31.71 36.80
CA HIS A 14 12.00 -32.42 35.64
C HIS A 14 12.33 -31.56 34.41
N ALA A 15 13.49 -31.91 33.84
CA ALA A 15 13.71 -32.12 32.41
C ALA A 15 13.24 -31.01 31.46
N SER A 16 14.22 -30.21 31.04
CA SER A 16 14.22 -29.57 29.73
C SER A 16 13.83 -30.59 28.66
N THR A 17 12.68 -30.40 28.02
CA THR A 17 12.42 -30.98 26.70
C THR A 17 13.20 -30.14 25.67
N PRO A 18 14.22 -30.68 24.99
CA PRO A 18 15.06 -29.91 24.07
C PRO A 18 14.46 -29.65 22.68
N ASP A 19 13.16 -29.83 22.45
CA ASP A 19 12.67 -30.03 21.08
C ASP A 19 11.78 -28.94 20.49
N THR A 20 11.27 -27.96 21.25
CA THR A 20 10.35 -26.94 20.67
C THR A 20 11.05 -25.66 20.25
N HIS A 21 11.95 -25.13 21.08
CA HIS A 21 12.72 -23.92 20.77
C HIS A 21 13.72 -24.16 19.63
N ASP A 22 14.39 -25.31 19.62
CA ASP A 22 15.36 -25.68 18.58
C ASP A 22 14.66 -26.08 17.27
N ALA A 23 13.45 -26.65 17.31
CA ALA A 23 12.63 -26.85 16.12
C ALA A 23 12.15 -25.52 15.51
N ILE A 24 11.82 -24.51 16.33
CA ILE A 24 11.45 -23.16 15.86
C ILE A 24 12.67 -22.44 15.24
N LEU A 25 13.86 -22.64 15.80
CA LEU A 25 15.12 -22.11 15.25
C LEU A 25 15.55 -22.85 13.96
N ALA A 26 15.33 -24.15 13.88
CA ALA A 26 15.58 -24.96 12.67
C ALA A 26 14.62 -24.60 11.53
N MET A 27 13.34 -24.33 11.82
CA MET A 27 12.35 -23.88 10.84
C MET A 27 12.54 -22.41 10.40
N LYS A 28 13.13 -21.55 11.25
CA LYS A 28 13.53 -20.19 10.83
C LYS A 28 14.67 -20.19 9.80
N LYS A 29 15.51 -21.24 9.79
CA LYS A 29 16.59 -21.42 8.81
C LYS A 29 16.12 -21.94 7.44
N SER A 30 14.85 -22.36 7.30
CA SER A 30 14.31 -22.93 6.06
C SER A 30 13.37 -22.01 5.27
N LYS A 31 13.20 -20.74 5.67
CA LYS A 31 12.48 -19.77 4.83
C LYS A 31 13.36 -19.42 3.62
N PRO A 32 12.88 -19.58 2.38
CA PRO A 32 13.60 -19.02 1.25
C PRO A 32 13.58 -17.51 1.43
N GLU A 33 14.75 -16.92 1.67
CA GLU A 33 14.95 -15.52 1.39
C GLU A 33 14.49 -15.31 -0.05
N GLN A 34 13.35 -14.67 -0.22
CA GLN A 34 13.04 -14.00 -1.48
C GLN A 34 13.98 -12.80 -1.56
N THR A 35 15.27 -13.09 -1.71
CA THR A 35 16.23 -12.15 -2.25
C THR A 35 15.60 -11.70 -3.56
N ALA A 36 15.32 -10.40 -3.66
CA ALA A 36 14.97 -9.81 -4.94
C ALA A 36 16.08 -10.25 -5.89
N LYS A 37 15.79 -11.20 -6.78
CA LYS A 37 16.75 -11.73 -7.76
C LYS A 37 17.25 -10.51 -8.51
N THR A 38 18.43 -10.03 -8.11
CA THR A 38 19.15 -8.99 -8.82
C THR A 38 19.60 -9.68 -10.08
N PHE A 39 18.77 -9.61 -11.13
CA PHE A 39 19.20 -10.03 -12.45
C PHE A 39 20.42 -9.17 -12.78
N ARG A 40 21.61 -9.75 -12.61
CA ARG A 40 22.87 -9.18 -13.08
C ARG A 40 22.78 -9.20 -14.60
N ILE A 41 22.23 -8.13 -15.15
CA ILE A 41 22.08 -7.96 -16.60
C ILE A 41 23.48 -7.97 -17.19
N HIS A 42 23.75 -8.97 -18.02
CA HIS A 42 25.00 -9.09 -18.75
C HIS A 42 24.98 -8.12 -19.94
N TRP A 43 25.89 -7.14 -19.91
CA TRP A 43 26.04 -6.16 -20.97
C TRP A 43 27.11 -6.65 -21.94
N SER A 44 26.70 -7.14 -23.10
CA SER A 44 27.62 -7.50 -24.18
C SER A 44 28.13 -6.25 -24.89
N ASP A 45 29.26 -6.37 -25.59
CA ASP A 45 29.85 -5.26 -26.36
C ASP A 45 28.89 -4.74 -27.43
N LYS A 46 28.05 -5.62 -28.00
CA LYS A 46 26.97 -5.24 -28.91
C LYS A 46 25.94 -4.33 -28.24
N HIS A 47 25.55 -4.62 -26.99
CA HIS A 47 24.61 -3.78 -26.23
C HIS A 47 25.23 -2.42 -25.88
N ILE A 48 26.52 -2.38 -25.54
CA ILE A 48 27.24 -1.14 -25.25
C ILE A 48 27.34 -0.28 -26.52
N ALA A 49 27.64 -0.88 -27.67
CA ALA A 49 27.72 -0.19 -28.96
C ALA A 49 26.38 0.42 -29.42
N MET A 50 25.25 -0.11 -28.95
CA MET A 50 23.91 0.41 -29.23
C MET A 50 23.55 1.64 -28.37
N LEU A 51 24.16 1.80 -27.19
CA LEU A 51 23.89 2.94 -26.30
C LEU A 51 24.23 4.25 -27.01
N GLY A 52 23.29 5.18 -27.04
CA GLY A 52 23.45 6.48 -27.71
C GLY A 52 23.19 6.47 -29.22
N LYS A 53 23.18 5.31 -29.89
CA LYS A 53 22.77 5.19 -31.32
C LYS A 53 21.30 4.81 -31.50
N VAL A 54 20.76 4.04 -30.55
CA VAL A 54 19.37 3.59 -30.54
C VAL A 54 18.68 4.13 -29.29
N PRO A 55 17.40 4.56 -29.36
CA PRO A 55 16.66 5.01 -28.19
C PRO A 55 16.68 3.96 -27.06
N ASP A 56 16.92 4.41 -25.82
CA ASP A 56 16.98 3.56 -24.62
C ASP A 56 15.74 2.63 -24.49
N SER A 57 14.57 3.06 -24.99
CA SER A 57 13.34 2.27 -25.02
C SER A 57 13.38 1.06 -25.95
N SER A 58 14.10 1.13 -27.06
CA SER A 58 14.22 0.03 -28.02
C SER A 58 15.26 -0.99 -27.53
N ILE A 59 16.36 -0.52 -26.96
CA ILE A 59 17.36 -1.39 -26.29
C ILE A 59 16.73 -2.13 -25.12
N ALA A 60 15.89 -1.44 -24.33
CA ALA A 60 15.13 -2.05 -23.24
C ALA A 60 14.20 -3.18 -23.71
N LYS A 61 13.54 -3.00 -24.86
CA LYS A 61 12.71 -4.04 -25.48
C LYS A 61 13.53 -5.23 -25.97
N ILE A 62 14.67 -4.98 -26.63
CA ILE A 62 15.56 -6.03 -27.16
C ILE A 62 16.13 -6.87 -26.01
N MET A 63 16.52 -6.23 -24.90
CA MET A 63 17.14 -6.90 -23.76
C MET A 63 16.12 -7.44 -22.73
N GLY A 64 14.83 -7.10 -22.86
CA GLY A 64 13.81 -7.45 -21.86
C GLY A 64 14.01 -6.78 -20.49
N VAL A 65 14.66 -5.60 -20.46
CA VAL A 65 15.00 -4.89 -19.22
C VAL A 65 14.19 -3.59 -19.09
N SER A 66 14.21 -3.00 -17.90
CA SER A 66 13.59 -1.69 -17.70
C SER A 66 14.35 -0.59 -18.46
N VAL A 67 13.62 0.40 -18.99
CA VAL A 67 14.22 1.58 -19.64
C VAL A 67 15.15 2.33 -18.68
N SER A 68 14.82 2.35 -17.39
CA SER A 68 15.65 2.95 -16.35
C SER A 68 17.02 2.28 -16.22
N THR A 69 17.10 0.97 -16.43
CA THR A 69 18.36 0.22 -16.36
C THR A 69 19.29 0.57 -17.53
N VAL A 70 18.74 0.68 -18.73
CA VAL A 70 19.49 1.14 -19.92
C VAL A 70 19.95 2.59 -19.75
N PHE A 71 19.06 3.45 -19.25
CA PHE A 71 19.38 4.85 -18.94
C PHE A 71 20.53 4.98 -17.94
N GLN A 72 20.50 4.20 -16.84
CA GLN A 72 21.55 4.21 -15.82
C GLN A 72 22.89 3.73 -16.38
N LYS A 73 22.88 2.66 -17.19
CA LYS A 73 24.11 2.17 -17.84
C LYS A 73 24.66 3.21 -18.82
N ARG A 74 23.82 3.78 -19.69
CA ARG A 74 24.23 4.85 -20.62
C ARG A 74 24.85 6.04 -19.87
N LYS A 75 24.24 6.46 -18.75
CA LYS A 75 24.74 7.53 -17.89
C LYS A 75 26.08 7.17 -17.23
N ALA A 76 26.26 5.93 -16.78
CA ALA A 76 27.52 5.45 -16.21
C ALA A 76 28.67 5.48 -17.23
N PHE A 77 28.38 5.18 -18.50
CA PHE A 77 29.31 5.28 -19.62
C PHE A 77 29.44 6.72 -20.17
N LYS A 78 28.76 7.70 -19.57
CA LYS A 78 28.75 9.12 -20.00
C LYS A 78 28.32 9.33 -21.47
N ILE A 79 27.53 8.41 -22.03
CA ILE A 79 27.06 8.48 -23.42
C ILE A 79 25.79 9.34 -23.49
N SER A 80 25.73 10.26 -24.44
CA SER A 80 24.55 11.10 -24.69
C SER A 80 23.38 10.26 -25.26
N PRO A 81 22.12 10.61 -24.97
CA PRO A 81 20.97 9.94 -25.58
C PRO A 81 20.91 10.21 -27.09
N THR A 82 20.40 9.23 -27.86
CA THR A 82 20.29 9.29 -29.33
C THR A 82 19.55 10.51 -29.87
N ARG A 83 18.49 10.90 -29.17
CA ARG A 83 17.80 12.15 -29.45
C ARG A 83 18.30 13.16 -28.44
N GLU A 84 18.87 14.26 -28.89
CA GLU A 84 19.01 15.43 -28.04
C GLU A 84 17.61 15.71 -27.46
N MET A 85 17.50 15.60 -26.14
CA MET A 85 16.28 15.98 -25.45
C MET A 85 16.07 17.44 -25.83
N SER A 86 15.11 17.74 -26.72
CA SER A 86 14.79 19.11 -27.10
C SER A 86 14.48 19.84 -25.81
N ARG A 87 15.48 20.57 -25.31
CA ARG A 87 15.36 21.36 -24.08
C ARG A 87 14.50 22.51 -24.52
N PHE A 88 13.21 22.45 -24.18
CA PHE A 88 12.30 23.56 -24.41
C PHE A 88 12.98 24.84 -23.92
N ARG A 89 13.22 25.77 -24.84
CA ARG A 89 13.87 27.05 -24.53
C ARG A 89 12.79 28.01 -24.05
N TRP A 90 12.97 28.52 -22.84
CA TRP A 90 12.10 29.54 -22.28
C TRP A 90 12.37 30.87 -22.97
N ASP A 91 11.45 31.32 -23.80
CA ASP A 91 11.44 32.65 -24.39
C ASP A 91 10.76 33.67 -23.45
N LYS A 92 10.96 34.97 -23.73
CA LYS A 92 10.34 36.04 -22.92
C LYS A 92 8.80 35.92 -22.89
N LYS A 93 8.17 35.47 -23.98
CA LYS A 93 6.71 35.30 -24.06
C LYS A 93 6.22 34.15 -23.17
N SER A 94 6.86 32.98 -23.18
CA SER A 94 6.49 31.86 -22.29
C SER A 94 6.68 32.19 -20.82
N ILE A 95 7.72 32.94 -20.46
CA ILE A 95 7.94 33.40 -19.07
C ILE A 95 6.83 34.38 -18.67
N ALA A 96 6.44 35.31 -19.53
CA ALA A 96 5.38 36.29 -19.26
C ALA A 96 4.00 35.66 -19.03
N MET A 97 3.77 34.43 -19.51
CA MET A 97 2.54 33.67 -19.27
C MET A 97 2.49 33.05 -17.86
N LEU A 98 3.65 32.78 -17.25
CA LEU A 98 3.72 32.18 -15.91
C LEU A 98 3.13 33.16 -14.88
N GLY A 99 2.19 32.70 -14.08
CA GLY A 99 1.52 33.53 -13.05
C GLY A 99 0.39 34.41 -13.56
N LYS A 100 0.18 34.55 -14.88
CA LYS A 100 -0.96 35.29 -15.47
C LYS A 100 -2.11 34.40 -15.96
N ALA A 101 -1.85 33.11 -16.14
CA ALA A 101 -2.84 32.10 -16.49
C ALA A 101 -2.55 30.81 -15.72
N PRO A 102 -3.55 29.93 -15.53
CA PRO A 102 -3.36 28.66 -14.83
C PRO A 102 -2.21 27.86 -15.45
N ASP A 103 -1.34 27.27 -14.62
CA ASP A 103 -0.18 26.50 -15.08
C ASP A 103 -0.58 25.38 -16.08
N ILE A 104 -1.82 24.86 -15.99
CA ILE A 104 -2.36 23.86 -16.92
C ILE A 104 -2.70 24.41 -18.31
N GLU A 105 -3.18 25.65 -18.39
CA GLU A 105 -3.45 26.32 -19.66
C GLU A 105 -2.13 26.73 -20.33
N VAL A 106 -1.17 27.22 -19.55
CA VAL A 106 0.18 27.50 -20.02
C VAL A 106 0.87 26.22 -20.51
N ALA A 107 0.73 25.12 -19.77
CA ALA A 107 1.23 23.81 -20.18
C ALA A 107 0.65 23.36 -21.53
N ARG A 108 -0.67 23.52 -21.73
CA ARG A 108 -1.33 23.19 -23.00
C ARG A 108 -0.84 24.06 -24.14
N LYS A 109 -0.72 25.38 -23.94
CA LYS A 109 -0.24 26.34 -24.95
C LYS A 109 1.20 26.09 -25.37
N LEU A 110 2.07 25.71 -24.43
CA LEU A 110 3.49 25.46 -24.70
C LEU A 110 3.80 24.00 -25.09
N GLY A 111 2.80 23.11 -25.12
CA GLY A 111 3.00 21.68 -25.37
C GLY A 111 3.86 20.99 -24.30
N LEU A 112 3.88 21.52 -23.07
CA LEU A 112 4.71 21.03 -21.98
C LEU A 112 3.90 20.26 -20.94
N LYS A 113 4.58 19.44 -20.15
CA LYS A 113 3.98 18.81 -18.97
C LYS A 113 3.84 19.84 -17.85
N LEU A 114 2.73 19.79 -17.11
CA LEU A 114 2.42 20.69 -15.98
C LEU A 114 3.60 20.85 -15.01
N ARG A 115 4.24 19.74 -14.63
CA ARG A 115 5.40 19.74 -13.73
C ARG A 115 6.57 20.62 -14.20
N HIS A 116 6.77 20.77 -15.53
CA HIS A 116 7.84 21.63 -16.07
C HIS A 116 7.51 23.10 -15.90
N ILE A 117 6.24 23.47 -16.12
CA ILE A 117 5.72 24.83 -15.87
C ILE A 117 5.83 25.15 -14.38
N THR A 118 5.33 24.29 -13.51
CA THR A 118 5.39 24.47 -12.06
C THR A 118 6.83 24.61 -11.56
N LYS A 119 7.74 23.75 -12.01
CA LYS A 119 9.15 23.83 -11.64
C LYS A 119 9.79 25.14 -12.10
N ARG A 120 9.53 25.58 -13.34
CA ARG A 120 10.09 26.83 -13.85
C ARG A 120 9.52 28.04 -13.12
N ARG A 121 8.20 28.07 -12.92
CA ARG A 121 7.50 29.12 -12.21
C ARG A 121 8.06 29.30 -10.79
N LEU A 122 8.21 28.20 -10.06
CA LEU A 122 8.82 28.21 -8.72
C LEU A 122 10.29 28.65 -8.75
N ALA A 123 11.07 28.21 -9.74
CA ALA A 123 12.48 28.63 -9.90
C ALA A 123 12.63 30.13 -10.19
N LEU A 124 11.61 30.77 -10.77
CA LEU A 124 11.56 32.21 -11.02
C LEU A 124 10.88 32.97 -9.86
N GLY A 125 10.49 32.30 -8.78
CA GLY A 125 9.79 32.91 -7.65
C GLY A 125 8.38 33.41 -7.98
N ILE A 126 7.84 33.04 -9.15
CA ILE A 126 6.53 33.52 -9.60
C ILE A 126 5.44 32.74 -8.86
N GLN A 127 4.47 33.44 -8.27
CA GLN A 127 3.35 32.77 -7.63
C GLN A 127 2.45 32.10 -8.69
N CYS A 128 1.81 30.98 -8.33
CA CYS A 128 0.84 30.36 -9.24
C CYS A 128 -0.28 31.35 -9.54
N PHE A 129 -0.78 31.33 -10.78
CA PHE A 129 -2.01 32.03 -11.10
C PHE A 129 -3.13 31.41 -10.28
N ALA A 130 -3.51 32.11 -9.21
CA ALA A 130 -4.72 31.81 -8.50
C ALA A 130 -5.86 32.28 -9.41
N ARG A 131 -6.66 31.34 -9.95
CA ARG A 131 -8.07 31.70 -10.13
C ARG A 131 -8.56 32.18 -8.77
N ALA A 132 -9.63 32.98 -8.76
CA ALA A 132 -10.57 32.98 -7.64
C ALA A 132 -11.02 31.54 -7.36
N SER A 133 -10.13 30.78 -6.73
CA SER A 133 -10.19 29.38 -6.44
C SER A 133 -10.49 29.35 -4.97
N SER A 134 -11.39 28.47 -4.55
CA SER A 134 -11.65 28.17 -3.15
C SER A 134 -10.39 27.81 -2.32
N LEU A 135 -9.21 27.68 -2.96
CA LEU A 135 -7.89 27.57 -2.34
C LEU A 135 -7.32 28.90 -1.83
N TRP A 136 -7.71 30.03 -2.43
CA TRP A 136 -7.48 31.41 -1.96
C TRP A 136 -8.66 31.89 -1.12
N ARG A 137 -9.16 30.99 -0.27
CA ARG A 137 -10.15 31.32 0.73
C ARG A 137 -9.43 31.81 1.98
N GLU A 138 -9.82 32.98 2.45
CA GLU A 138 -9.43 33.42 3.78
C GLU A 138 -10.02 32.47 4.81
N TRP A 139 -9.14 31.88 5.63
CA TRP A 139 -9.57 31.00 6.71
C TRP A 139 -10.18 31.86 7.81
N SER A 140 -11.46 31.63 8.10
CA SER A 140 -12.09 32.32 9.21
C SER A 140 -11.51 31.83 10.55
N PRO A 141 -11.50 32.67 11.60
CA PRO A 141 -11.05 32.25 12.93
C PRO A 141 -11.77 31.00 13.46
N LYS A 142 -13.06 30.84 13.12
CA LYS A 142 -13.88 29.67 13.46
C LYS A 142 -13.32 28.39 12.85
N GLU A 143 -12.81 28.44 11.63
CA GLU A 143 -12.28 27.28 10.92
C GLU A 143 -10.88 26.91 11.37
N ILE A 144 -10.07 27.91 11.68
CA ILE A 144 -8.77 27.69 12.32
C ILE A 144 -8.97 26.97 13.66
N ALA A 145 -10.01 27.33 14.42
CA ALA A 145 -10.37 26.67 15.68
C ALA A 145 -10.90 25.23 15.52
N LEU A 146 -11.23 24.79 14.30
CA LEU A 146 -11.61 23.40 13.99
C LEU A 146 -10.41 22.52 13.61
N LEU A 147 -9.28 23.12 13.24
CA LEU A 147 -8.05 22.38 12.91
C LEU A 147 -7.62 21.53 14.12
N GLY A 148 -7.39 20.24 13.89
CA GLY A 148 -6.97 19.30 14.94
C GLY A 148 -8.09 18.78 15.85
N LYS A 149 -9.35 19.22 15.71
CA LYS A 149 -10.50 18.66 16.46
C LYS A 149 -11.16 17.46 15.81
N MET A 150 -10.99 17.30 14.50
CA MET A 150 -11.50 16.19 13.71
C MET A 150 -10.49 15.83 12.61
N ARG A 151 -10.70 14.73 11.89
CA ARG A 151 -9.76 14.31 10.85
C ARG A 151 -9.71 15.36 9.74
N ASP A 152 -8.52 15.63 9.21
CA ASP A 152 -8.33 16.63 8.14
C ASP A 152 -9.25 16.34 6.92
N THR A 153 -9.53 15.06 6.63
CA THR A 153 -10.47 14.65 5.58
C THR A 153 -11.93 14.96 5.91
N GLU A 154 -12.35 14.78 7.16
CA GLU A 154 -13.70 15.11 7.62
C GLU A 154 -13.92 16.63 7.59
N LEU A 155 -12.94 17.39 8.08
CA LEU A 155 -12.97 18.85 8.04
C LEU A 155 -12.96 19.39 6.60
N ALA A 156 -12.17 18.78 5.72
CA ALA A 156 -12.14 19.13 4.30
C ALA A 156 -13.52 18.94 3.63
N ASN A 157 -14.18 17.80 3.89
CA ASN A 157 -15.52 17.55 3.38
C ASN A 157 -16.55 18.52 3.95
N LEU A 158 -16.47 18.84 5.26
CA LEU A 158 -17.37 19.79 5.91
C LEU A 158 -17.25 21.20 5.33
N LEU A 159 -16.03 21.63 5.02
CA LEU A 159 -15.76 22.97 4.48
C LEU A 159 -15.83 23.04 2.94
N GLY A 160 -16.01 21.90 2.26
CA GLY A 160 -15.95 21.81 0.80
C GLY A 160 -14.56 22.17 0.23
N ILE A 161 -13.50 21.94 1.00
CA ILE A 161 -12.11 22.28 0.65
C ILE A 161 -11.34 21.00 0.33
N ASN A 162 -10.26 21.11 -0.44
CA ASN A 162 -9.34 20.00 -0.70
C ASN A 162 -8.56 19.60 0.59
N GLY A 163 -8.51 18.31 0.91
CA GLY A 163 -7.83 17.77 2.10
C GLY A 163 -6.41 18.29 2.34
N PRO A 164 -5.52 18.32 1.33
CA PRO A 164 -4.17 18.86 1.47
C PRO A 164 -4.12 20.34 1.88
N ALA A 165 -5.13 21.15 1.54
CA ALA A 165 -5.16 22.55 1.97
C ALA A 165 -5.44 22.67 3.48
N VAL A 166 -6.33 21.83 4.01
CA VAL A 166 -6.57 21.71 5.46
C VAL A 166 -5.30 21.25 6.18
N THR A 167 -4.63 20.23 5.66
CA THR A 167 -3.36 19.73 6.21
C THR A 167 -2.27 20.80 6.17
N ALA A 168 -2.12 21.53 5.06
CA ALA A 168 -1.14 22.61 4.95
C ALA A 168 -1.43 23.73 5.97
N LYS A 169 -2.69 24.13 6.14
CA LYS A 169 -3.07 25.13 7.14
C LYS A 169 -2.82 24.64 8.56
N ARG A 170 -3.21 23.41 8.89
CA ARG A 170 -2.95 22.76 10.18
C ARG A 170 -1.45 22.79 10.53
N LEU A 171 -0.60 22.41 9.58
CA LEU A 171 0.86 22.41 9.75
C LEU A 171 1.44 23.82 9.87
N ALA A 172 0.92 24.79 9.13
CA ALA A 172 1.32 26.20 9.26
C ALA A 172 1.02 26.76 10.66
N HIS A 173 -0.08 26.33 11.28
CA HIS A 173 -0.43 26.66 12.68
C HIS A 173 0.25 25.74 13.72
N ARG A 174 1.15 24.83 13.30
CA ARG A 174 1.84 23.85 14.16
C ARG A 174 0.88 22.97 14.99
N ILE A 175 -0.33 22.75 14.51
CA ILE A 175 -1.33 21.92 15.19
C ILE A 175 -1.08 20.44 14.83
N PRO A 176 -0.97 19.51 15.79
CA PRO A 176 -0.86 18.08 15.50
C PRO A 176 -2.10 17.54 14.77
N SER A 177 -1.93 16.43 14.04
CA SER A 177 -3.07 15.78 13.38
C SER A 177 -4.03 15.19 14.42
N PHE A 178 -5.33 15.27 14.15
CA PHE A 178 -6.32 14.63 14.99
C PHE A 178 -6.21 13.10 14.86
N VAL A 179 -5.85 12.46 15.95
CA VAL A 179 -5.84 11.00 16.07
C VAL A 179 -6.96 10.62 17.02
N LYS A 180 -8.00 9.94 16.52
CA LYS A 180 -8.89 9.17 17.40
C LYS A 180 -8.03 8.05 17.97
N ARG A 181 -7.51 8.23 19.19
CA ARG A 181 -6.92 7.11 19.93
C ARG A 181 -8.04 6.07 20.00
N ALA A 182 -7.76 4.85 19.53
CA ALA A 182 -8.66 3.75 19.81
C ALA A 182 -8.91 3.73 21.33
N PRO A 183 -10.10 3.30 21.80
CA PRO A 183 -10.29 3.05 23.23
C PRO A 183 -9.08 2.24 23.73
N ASN A 184 -8.65 2.47 24.96
CA ASN A 184 -7.44 1.88 25.53
C ASN A 184 -7.64 0.35 25.67
N ARG A 185 -7.61 -0.37 24.54
CA ARG A 185 -7.86 -1.81 24.46
C ARG A 185 -6.62 -2.48 24.96
N LYS A 186 -6.77 -3.28 26.01
CA LYS A 186 -5.64 -3.95 26.66
C LYS A 186 -4.94 -4.86 25.64
N PRO A 187 -3.59 -4.87 25.57
CA PRO A 187 -2.88 -5.94 24.90
C PRO A 187 -3.19 -7.25 25.63
N LYS A 188 -3.45 -8.32 24.89
CA LYS A 188 -3.73 -9.65 25.44
C LYS A 188 -2.62 -10.58 24.97
N ARG A 189 -1.85 -11.16 25.91
CA ARG A 189 -0.79 -12.10 25.58
C ARG A 189 -1.40 -13.43 25.15
N GLU A 190 -0.62 -14.25 24.45
CA GLU A 190 -1.07 -15.55 23.95
C GLU A 190 -1.52 -16.48 25.09
N GLU A 191 -0.87 -16.39 26.24
CA GLU A 191 -1.18 -17.15 27.47
C GLU A 191 -2.53 -16.79 28.11
N ASP A 192 -3.05 -15.59 27.85
CA ASP A 192 -4.26 -15.08 28.52
C ASP A 192 -5.56 -15.50 27.79
N TRP A 193 -5.47 -16.23 26.67
CA TRP A 193 -6.62 -16.63 25.85
C TRP A 193 -7.37 -17.82 26.43
N THR A 194 -8.66 -17.66 26.64
CA THR A 194 -9.53 -18.75 27.08
C THR A 194 -9.99 -19.59 25.89
N LYS A 195 -10.32 -20.87 26.13
CA LYS A 195 -10.88 -21.77 25.10
C LYS A 195 -12.13 -21.19 24.41
N LYS A 196 -12.97 -20.47 25.16
CA LYS A 196 -14.18 -19.80 24.64
C LYS A 196 -13.86 -18.63 23.71
N GLU A 197 -12.77 -17.91 23.93
CA GLU A 197 -12.36 -16.81 23.06
C GLU A 197 -11.67 -17.33 21.80
N ILE A 198 -10.87 -18.39 21.94
CA ILE A 198 -10.24 -19.08 20.82
C ILE A 198 -11.29 -19.61 19.84
N SER A 199 -12.41 -20.17 20.32
CA SER A 199 -13.48 -20.66 19.45
C SER A 199 -14.20 -19.55 18.68
N LEU A 200 -14.09 -18.30 19.10
CA LEU A 200 -14.65 -17.14 18.38
C LEU A 200 -13.72 -16.63 17.27
N ILE A 201 -12.44 -16.99 17.28
CA ILE A 201 -11.49 -16.56 16.26
C ILE A 201 -11.84 -17.18 14.91
N GLY A 202 -11.94 -16.34 13.87
CA GLY A 202 -12.33 -16.78 12.53
C GLY A 202 -13.83 -16.95 12.30
N THR A 203 -14.68 -16.71 13.32
CA THR A 203 -16.16 -16.70 13.17
C THR A 203 -16.70 -15.35 12.69
N MET A 204 -15.93 -14.27 12.91
CA MET A 204 -16.24 -12.90 12.52
C MET A 204 -14.95 -12.15 12.18
N THR A 205 -15.06 -10.91 11.68
CA THR A 205 -13.88 -10.09 11.38
C THR A 205 -13.06 -9.81 12.63
N ASP A 206 -11.74 -9.69 12.46
CA ASP A 206 -10.81 -9.36 13.54
C ASP A 206 -11.22 -8.05 14.25
N GLU A 207 -11.77 -7.07 13.52
CA GLU A 207 -12.31 -5.84 14.11
C GLU A 207 -13.51 -6.09 15.03
N LYS A 208 -14.49 -6.87 14.55
CA LYS A 208 -15.71 -7.14 15.32
C LYS A 208 -15.41 -7.98 16.55
N LEU A 209 -14.53 -8.97 16.44
CA LEU A 209 -14.11 -9.76 17.59
C LEU A 209 -13.34 -8.91 18.61
N ALA A 210 -12.48 -8.01 18.13
CA ALA A 210 -11.76 -7.07 18.99
C ALA A 210 -12.71 -6.11 19.73
N ASP A 211 -13.82 -5.74 19.11
CA ASP A 211 -14.87 -4.93 19.74
C ASP A 211 -15.61 -5.73 20.82
N VAL A 212 -16.03 -6.96 20.51
CA VAL A 212 -16.75 -7.86 21.43
C VAL A 212 -15.91 -8.17 22.68
N LEU A 213 -14.62 -8.45 22.49
CA LEU A 213 -13.71 -8.81 23.58
C LEU A 213 -13.02 -7.59 24.23
N ASN A 214 -13.25 -6.38 23.72
CA ASN A 214 -12.59 -5.14 24.14
C ASN A 214 -11.05 -5.23 24.21
N ILE A 215 -10.45 -5.94 23.23
CA ILE A 215 -9.00 -6.14 23.08
C ILE A 215 -8.51 -5.52 21.78
N SER A 216 -7.20 -5.32 21.65
CA SER A 216 -6.65 -4.76 20.43
C SER A 216 -6.90 -5.67 19.21
N ILE A 217 -7.18 -5.06 18.05
CA ILE A 217 -7.30 -5.79 16.76
C ILE A 217 -6.02 -6.57 16.46
N GLY A 218 -4.87 -6.02 16.86
CA GLY A 218 -3.57 -6.67 16.75
C GLY A 218 -3.51 -7.99 17.54
N ALA A 219 -4.02 -8.03 18.77
CA ALA A 219 -4.04 -9.25 19.58
C ALA A 219 -4.89 -10.36 18.94
N VAL A 220 -6.09 -10.01 18.43
CA VAL A 220 -6.94 -10.97 17.69
C VAL A 220 -6.22 -11.49 16.45
N ARG A 221 -5.61 -10.58 15.68
CA ARG A 221 -4.88 -10.94 14.45
C ARG A 221 -3.69 -11.84 14.75
N SER A 222 -2.92 -11.58 15.80
CA SER A 222 -1.79 -12.40 16.21
C SER A 222 -2.24 -13.80 16.58
N MET A 223 -3.28 -13.93 17.42
CA MET A 223 -3.79 -15.25 17.79
C MET A 223 -4.38 -16.00 16.60
N ARG A 224 -5.10 -15.30 15.71
CA ARG A 224 -5.59 -15.88 14.45
C ARG A 224 -4.46 -16.46 13.59
N LEU A 225 -3.34 -15.74 13.48
CA LEU A 225 -2.16 -16.19 12.74
C LEU A 225 -1.42 -17.32 13.46
N ALA A 226 -1.36 -17.31 14.79
CA ALA A 226 -0.77 -18.39 15.60
C ALA A 226 -1.54 -19.71 15.44
N LEU A 227 -2.86 -19.64 15.25
CA LEU A 227 -3.73 -20.78 14.98
C LEU A 227 -3.84 -21.15 13.49
N ASP A 228 -3.09 -20.47 12.60
CA ASP A 228 -3.15 -20.61 11.14
C ASP A 228 -4.56 -20.48 10.54
N ILE A 229 -5.40 -19.63 11.14
CA ILE A 229 -6.77 -19.39 10.68
C ILE A 229 -6.75 -18.27 9.63
N PRO A 230 -7.32 -18.45 8.42
CA PRO A 230 -7.43 -17.38 7.44
C PRO A 230 -8.31 -16.22 7.94
N PRO A 231 -8.10 -14.97 7.46
CA PRO A 231 -8.98 -13.85 7.81
C PRO A 231 -10.43 -14.16 7.47
N TYR A 232 -11.36 -13.81 8.37
CA TYR A 232 -12.77 -14.02 8.14
C TYR A 232 -13.25 -13.30 6.87
N ARG A 233 -13.89 -14.04 5.98
CA ARG A 233 -14.54 -13.50 4.77
C ARG A 233 -16.04 -13.75 4.87
N LYS A 234 -16.84 -12.67 4.91
CA LYS A 234 -18.31 -12.71 4.92
C LYS A 234 -18.87 -13.57 3.78
N PHE A 235 -18.20 -13.57 2.65
CA PHE A 235 -18.49 -14.41 1.48
C PHE A 235 -17.36 -15.40 1.25
N SER A 236 -17.04 -16.22 2.25
CA SER A 236 -16.26 -17.43 2.04
C SER A 236 -17.19 -18.49 1.46
N HIS A 237 -17.62 -18.33 0.20
CA HIS A 237 -18.29 -19.42 -0.47
C HIS A 237 -17.24 -20.52 -0.64
N ARG A 238 -17.35 -21.57 0.18
CA ARG A 238 -16.51 -22.75 0.08
C ARG A 238 -16.81 -23.34 -1.29
N TRP A 239 -15.85 -23.29 -2.21
CA TRP A 239 -16.03 -23.78 -3.57
C TRP A 239 -16.41 -25.26 -3.52
N SER A 240 -17.70 -25.56 -3.62
CA SER A 240 -18.18 -26.93 -3.64
C SER A 240 -17.80 -27.57 -4.97
N LYS A 241 -17.67 -28.91 -4.98
CA LYS A 241 -17.37 -29.66 -6.20
C LYS A 241 -18.37 -29.34 -7.31
N LYS A 242 -19.66 -29.26 -6.96
CA LYS A 242 -20.75 -28.84 -7.86
C LYS A 242 -20.49 -27.48 -8.53
N VAL A 243 -20.08 -26.47 -7.75
CA VAL A 243 -19.83 -25.12 -8.27
C VAL A 243 -18.57 -25.08 -9.13
N ILE A 244 -17.54 -25.86 -8.78
CA ILE A 244 -16.33 -25.98 -9.60
C ILE A 244 -16.65 -26.61 -10.96
N ASP A 245 -17.50 -27.63 -10.99
CA ASP A 245 -17.91 -28.33 -12.22
C ASP A 245 -18.77 -27.45 -13.16
N GLN A 246 -19.44 -26.43 -12.63
CA GLN A 246 -20.20 -25.44 -13.42
C GLN A 246 -19.29 -24.40 -14.11
N LEU A 247 -18.07 -24.16 -13.60
CA LEU A 247 -17.17 -23.15 -14.17
C LEU A 247 -16.83 -23.50 -15.63
N GLY A 248 -17.03 -22.55 -16.53
CA GLY A 248 -16.79 -22.73 -17.97
C GLY A 248 -17.94 -23.44 -18.73
N ARG A 249 -18.90 -24.04 -18.03
CA ARG A 249 -20.14 -24.61 -18.63
C ARG A 249 -21.35 -23.67 -18.51
N VAL A 250 -21.33 -22.81 -17.50
CA VAL A 250 -22.37 -21.82 -17.21
C VAL A 250 -21.71 -20.44 -17.18
N PRO A 251 -22.39 -19.35 -17.61
CA PRO A 251 -21.86 -18.01 -17.46
C PRO A 251 -21.50 -17.67 -16.01
N ASP A 252 -20.31 -17.08 -15.82
CA ASP A 252 -19.79 -16.68 -14.49
C ASP A 252 -20.81 -15.84 -13.68
N ARG A 253 -21.70 -15.09 -14.36
CA ARG A 253 -22.77 -14.30 -13.73
C ARG A 253 -23.83 -15.17 -13.08
N GLN A 254 -24.29 -16.21 -13.76
CA GLN A 254 -25.37 -17.07 -13.27
C GLN A 254 -24.89 -17.92 -12.09
N ILE A 255 -23.64 -18.39 -12.14
CA ILE A 255 -22.99 -19.03 -10.98
C ILE A 255 -22.93 -18.03 -9.82
N ALA A 256 -22.51 -16.79 -10.06
CA ALA A 256 -22.39 -15.78 -9.02
C ALA A 256 -23.73 -15.45 -8.34
N ASP A 257 -24.82 -15.40 -9.12
CA ASP A 257 -26.17 -15.23 -8.60
C ASP A 257 -26.64 -16.46 -7.80
N GLU A 258 -26.32 -17.69 -8.25
CA GLU A 258 -26.64 -18.96 -7.54
C GLU A 258 -25.94 -19.05 -6.18
N ILE A 259 -24.66 -18.64 -6.09
CA ILE A 259 -23.87 -18.71 -4.85
C ILE A 259 -23.86 -17.40 -4.04
N GLY A 260 -24.60 -16.38 -4.49
CA GLY A 260 -24.69 -15.09 -3.80
C GLY A 260 -23.35 -14.37 -3.64
N VAL A 261 -22.48 -14.44 -4.65
CA VAL A 261 -21.19 -13.72 -4.69
C VAL A 261 -21.12 -12.77 -5.88
N CYS A 262 -20.08 -11.93 -5.97
CA CYS A 262 -19.90 -11.10 -7.15
C CYS A 262 -19.29 -11.90 -8.32
N ARG A 263 -19.69 -11.57 -9.56
CA ARG A 263 -19.17 -12.18 -10.80
C ARG A 263 -17.63 -12.24 -10.85
N ASP A 264 -16.96 -11.21 -10.37
CA ASP A 264 -15.50 -11.13 -10.41
C ASP A 264 -14.83 -12.16 -9.48
N TYR A 265 -15.49 -12.58 -8.40
CA TYR A 265 -15.03 -13.65 -7.52
C TYR A 265 -15.03 -15.01 -8.24
N VAL A 266 -16.10 -15.31 -9.00
CA VAL A 266 -16.20 -16.50 -9.86
C VAL A 266 -15.16 -16.47 -10.98
N ARG A 267 -15.02 -15.33 -11.66
CA ARG A 267 -14.00 -15.13 -12.71
C ARG A 267 -12.58 -15.37 -12.20
N GLN A 268 -12.26 -14.89 -11.00
CA GLN A 268 -10.94 -15.10 -10.38
C GLN A 268 -10.69 -16.57 -10.09
N LYS A 269 -11.69 -17.29 -9.54
CA LYS A 269 -11.57 -18.72 -9.29
C LYS A 269 -11.39 -19.51 -10.58
N ARG A 270 -12.21 -19.25 -11.60
CA ARG A 270 -12.10 -19.85 -12.93
C ARG A 270 -10.70 -19.68 -13.52
N LYS A 271 -10.15 -18.46 -13.47
CA LYS A 271 -8.77 -18.16 -13.90
C LYS A 271 -7.72 -18.92 -13.10
N SER A 272 -7.88 -19.02 -11.78
CA SER A 272 -6.92 -19.78 -10.94
C SER A 272 -6.91 -21.28 -11.24
N LEU A 273 -8.00 -21.83 -11.77
CA LEU A 273 -8.12 -23.22 -12.19
C LEU A 273 -7.82 -23.42 -13.70
N GLY A 274 -7.44 -22.36 -14.43
CA GLY A 274 -7.14 -22.44 -15.85
C GLY A 274 -8.34 -22.72 -16.77
N ILE A 275 -9.57 -22.62 -16.26
CA ILE A 275 -10.78 -22.97 -17.02
C ILE A 275 -11.12 -21.83 -18.00
N PRO A 276 -11.38 -22.09 -19.29
CA PRO A 276 -11.79 -21.07 -20.27
C PRO A 276 -13.12 -20.39 -19.92
N ILE A 277 -13.36 -19.21 -20.49
CA ILE A 277 -14.65 -18.53 -20.32
C ILE A 277 -15.75 -19.35 -21.00
N TYR A 278 -16.95 -19.38 -20.43
CA TYR A 278 -18.11 -19.97 -21.09
C TYR A 278 -18.31 -19.37 -22.48
N GLN A 279 -18.44 -20.23 -23.48
CA GLN A 279 -18.81 -19.86 -24.85
C GLN A 279 -20.16 -20.49 -25.18
N PRO A 280 -21.20 -19.69 -25.48
CA PRO A 280 -22.45 -20.26 -25.97
C PRO A 280 -22.22 -20.94 -27.32
N LYS A 281 -22.78 -22.14 -27.49
CA LYS A 281 -22.88 -22.82 -28.79
C LYS A 281 -23.98 -22.18 -29.64
#